data_AF-A0A7J9QR99-F1
#
_entry.id   AF-A0A7J9QR99-F1
#
_cell.length_a   1.000
_cell.length_b   1.000
_cell.length_c   1.000
_cell.angle_alpha   90.00
_cell.angle_beta   90.00
_cell.angle_gamma   90.00
#
_symmetry.space_group_name_H-M   'P 1'
#
loop_
_entity.id
_entity.type
_entity.pdbx_description
1 polymer ?
#
loop_
_entity_poly.entity_id
_entity_poly.type
_entity_poly.pdbx_seq_one_letter_code
_entity_poly.pdbx_strand_id
1 'polypeptide(L)'
;MESLAVKHTLLTKNFSILQNNILCLLITCKGIQKNGIHETCPFIHDGDWGDSELIEHQNFHNAQESQNYCWLGFDTSQSIGKFSGRDGKLS
;
A
#
# COMPACT_ATOMS: atom_id res chain seq x y z
N MET A 1 -31.95 11.47 -41.83
CA MET A 1 -30.51 11.62 -41.55
C MET A 1 -30.36 11.63 -40.04
N GLU A 2 -30.30 10.42 -39.46
CA GLU A 2 -30.17 10.25 -38.02
C GLU A 2 -28.76 10.67 -37.59
N SER A 3 -28.72 11.67 -36.71
CA SER A 3 -27.51 12.37 -36.30
C SER A 3 -26.51 11.40 -35.65
N LEU A 4 -25.40 11.18 -36.34
CA LEU A 4 -24.22 10.44 -35.88
C LEU A 4 -23.63 11.03 -34.57
N ALA A 5 -24.05 12.23 -34.19
CA ALA A 5 -23.60 12.92 -32.99
C ALA A 5 -24.21 12.38 -31.67
N VAL A 6 -25.34 11.64 -31.71
CA VAL A 6 -25.97 11.15 -30.47
C VAL A 6 -25.30 9.87 -29.96
N LYS A 7 -24.66 9.08 -30.84
CA LYS A 7 -23.96 7.84 -30.43
C LYS A 7 -22.59 8.11 -29.79
N HIS A 8 -21.96 9.25 -30.05
CA HIS A 8 -20.66 9.61 -29.46
C HIS A 8 -20.76 10.06 -27.99
N THR A 9 -21.92 10.57 -27.55
CA THR A 9 -22.10 11.10 -26.18
C THR A 9 -22.41 10.01 -25.15
N LEU A 10 -22.79 8.81 -25.59
CA LEU A 10 -23.05 7.65 -24.70
C LEU A 10 -21.78 6.87 -24.36
N LEU A 11 -20.74 6.94 -25.19
CA LEU A 11 -19.48 6.25 -24.95
C LEU A 11 -18.55 7.01 -23.99
N THR A 12 -18.64 8.34 -23.93
CA THR A 12 -17.81 9.14 -23.00
C THR A 12 -18.32 9.13 -21.55
N LYS A 13 -19.59 8.79 -21.31
CA LYS A 13 -20.12 8.68 -19.93
C LYS A 13 -19.77 7.37 -19.22
N ASN A 14 -19.33 6.34 -19.94
CA ASN A 14 -18.98 5.04 -19.34
C ASN A 14 -17.50 4.89 -18.98
N PHE A 15 -16.62 5.82 -19.39
CA PHE A 15 -15.19 5.74 -19.05
C PHE A 15 -14.86 6.24 -17.63
N SER A 16 -15.80 6.90 -16.95
CA SER A 16 -15.61 7.36 -15.58
C SER A 16 -15.84 6.27 -14.52
N ILE A 17 -16.21 5.05 -14.92
CA ILE A 17 -16.60 3.96 -13.99
C ILE A 17 -15.39 3.13 -13.52
N LEU A 18 -14.17 3.34 -14.05
CA LEU A 18 -13.02 2.47 -13.77
C LEU A 18 -11.71 3.23 -13.46
N GLN A 19 -11.77 4.29 -12.67
CA GLN A 19 -10.55 4.94 -12.15
C GLN A 19 -10.55 5.21 -10.64
N ASN A 20 -11.40 4.54 -9.86
CA ASN A 20 -11.14 4.36 -8.44
C ASN A 20 -10.39 3.03 -8.24
N ASN A 21 -9.20 2.93 -8.84
CA ASN A 21 -8.20 1.98 -8.35
C ASN A 21 -7.69 2.57 -7.02
N ILE A 22 -8.52 2.51 -5.97
CA ILE A 22 -8.04 2.71 -4.60
C ILE A 22 -7.06 1.56 -4.41
N LEU A 23 -5.79 1.91 -4.48
CA LEU A 23 -4.68 0.98 -4.52
C LEU A 23 -4.45 0.55 -3.08
N CYS A 24 -5.31 -0.33 -2.53
CA CYS A 24 -5.15 -0.82 -1.17
C CYS A 24 -3.75 -1.43 -1.02
N LEU A 25 -2.98 -0.89 -0.07
CA LEU A 25 -1.62 -1.31 0.21
C LEU A 25 -1.64 -2.27 1.38
N LEU A 26 -0.93 -3.39 1.22
CA LEU A 26 -0.57 -4.21 2.37
C LEU A 26 0.68 -3.60 3.01
N ILE A 27 0.47 -2.91 4.13
CA ILE A 27 1.50 -2.21 4.90
C ILE A 27 1.89 -3.09 6.09
N THR A 28 3.18 -3.34 6.27
CA THR A 28 3.72 -4.17 7.36
C THR A 28 4.73 -3.37 8.18
N CYS A 29 4.80 -3.59 9.49
CA CYS A 29 5.84 -2.98 10.32
C CYS A 29 7.15 -3.77 10.20
N LYS A 30 8.27 -3.09 9.90
CA LYS A 30 9.61 -3.71 9.84
C LYS A 30 10.12 -4.15 11.20
N GLY A 31 9.45 -3.74 12.27
CA GLY A 31 9.85 -3.99 13.65
C GLY A 31 10.80 -2.93 14.18
N ILE A 32 11.62 -3.33 15.13
CA ILE A 32 12.50 -2.43 15.89
C ILE A 32 13.92 -2.99 15.93
N GLN A 33 14.88 -2.10 16.08
CA GLN A 33 16.21 -2.46 16.53
C GLN A 33 16.34 -2.10 18.00
N LYS A 34 16.49 -3.11 18.85
CA LYS A 34 16.63 -2.95 20.30
C LYS A 34 17.95 -3.52 20.78
N ASN A 35 18.79 -2.70 21.43
CA ASN A 35 20.15 -3.10 21.84
C ASN A 35 20.98 -3.72 20.69
N GLY A 36 20.81 -3.24 19.46
CA GLY A 36 21.47 -3.79 18.27
C GLY A 36 20.84 -5.07 17.69
N ILE A 37 19.83 -5.65 18.36
CA ILE A 37 19.11 -6.84 17.91
C ILE A 37 17.85 -6.42 17.14
N HIS A 38 17.60 -7.05 16.00
CA HIS A 38 16.36 -6.84 15.25
C HIS A 38 15.24 -7.70 15.86
N GLU A 39 14.15 -7.05 16.28
CA GLU A 39 12.92 -7.71 16.73
C GLU A 39 11.79 -7.42 15.73
N THR A 40 11.07 -8.46 15.32
CA THR A 40 9.95 -8.34 14.38
C THR A 40 8.70 -7.82 15.07
N CYS A 41 7.92 -6.98 14.38
CA CYS A 41 6.59 -6.55 14.84
C CYS A 41 5.51 -7.27 14.03
N PRO A 42 4.52 -7.92 14.66
CA PRO A 42 3.47 -8.65 13.96
C PRO A 42 2.38 -7.76 13.34
N PHE A 43 2.57 -6.43 13.35
CA PHE A 43 1.60 -5.48 12.83
C PHE A 43 1.56 -5.52 11.30
N ILE A 44 0.34 -5.72 10.78
CA ILE A 44 0.00 -5.76 9.35
C ILE A 44 -1.29 -4.97 9.19
N HIS A 45 -1.36 -4.15 8.14
CA HIS A 45 -2.48 -3.29 7.82
C HIS A 45 -2.81 -3.38 6.33
N ASP A 46 -4.08 -3.49 6.00
CA ASP A 46 -4.58 -3.43 4.62
C ASP A 46 -5.38 -2.14 4.46
N GLY A 47 -4.81 -1.17 3.73
CA GLY A 47 -5.43 0.14 3.59
C GLY A 47 -4.49 1.20 3.02
N ASP A 48 -4.67 2.43 3.49
CA ASP A 48 -3.97 3.61 3.01
C ASP A 48 -3.12 4.24 4.11
N TRP A 49 -2.06 4.97 3.74
CA TRP A 49 -1.17 5.65 4.68
C TRP A 49 -1.85 6.67 5.61
N GLY A 50 -3.09 7.07 5.30
CA GLY A 50 -3.89 7.99 6.12
C GLY A 50 -4.70 7.32 7.22
N ASP A 51 -4.67 5.99 7.31
CA ASP A 51 -5.51 5.25 8.25
C ASP A 51 -5.06 5.48 9.70
N SER A 52 -6.04 5.68 10.59
CA SER A 52 -5.77 5.98 12.00
C SER A 52 -4.96 4.89 12.68
N GLU A 53 -5.18 3.63 12.33
CA GLU A 53 -4.44 2.48 12.89
C GLU A 53 -2.94 2.54 12.58
N LEU A 54 -2.55 3.01 11.39
CA LEU A 54 -1.14 3.23 11.03
C LEU A 54 -0.53 4.38 11.82
N ILE A 55 -1.27 5.49 11.95
CA ILE A 55 -0.82 6.68 12.67
C ILE A 55 -0.64 6.35 14.15
N GLU A 56 -1.59 5.64 14.75
CA GLU A 56 -1.51 5.17 16.13
C GLU A 56 -0.32 4.22 16.35
N HIS A 57 -0.09 3.30 15.41
CA HIS A 57 1.05 2.39 15.49
C HIS A 57 2.40 3.12 15.37
N GLN A 58 2.52 4.10 14.46
CA GLN A 58 3.68 4.97 14.36
C GLN A 58 3.90 5.74 15.66
N ASN A 59 2.85 6.30 16.25
CA ASN A 59 2.94 7.05 17.51
C ASN A 59 3.38 6.16 18.68
N PHE A 60 2.92 4.90 18.73
CA PHE A 60 3.35 3.92 19.73
C PHE A 60 4.87 3.67 19.68
N HIS A 61 5.44 3.54 18.48
CA HIS A 61 6.87 3.36 18.31
C HIS A 61 7.66 4.65 18.61
N ASN A 62 7.20 5.80 18.12
CA ASN A 62 7.83 7.09 18.40
C ASN A 62 7.90 7.40 19.90
N ALA A 63 6.88 7.00 20.67
CA ALA A 63 6.86 7.18 22.13
C ALA A 63 7.90 6.32 22.87
N GLN A 64 8.44 5.29 22.22
CA GLN A 64 9.47 4.39 22.78
C GLN A 64 10.88 4.67 22.24
N GLU A 65 11.00 5.59 21.28
CA GLU A 65 12.27 5.94 20.64
C GLU A 65 13.28 6.40 21.70
N SER A 66 14.42 5.71 21.76
CA SER A 66 15.46 5.95 22.75
C SER A 66 16.82 5.52 22.22
N GLN A 67 17.90 5.76 22.98
CA GLN A 67 19.26 5.42 22.54
C GLN A 67 19.41 3.93 22.12
N ASN A 68 18.63 3.04 22.72
CA ASN A 68 18.70 1.60 22.49
C ASN A 68 17.45 1.04 21.82
N TYR A 69 16.58 1.88 21.30
CA TYR A 69 15.34 1.50 20.62
C TYR A 69 15.18 2.39 19.39
N CYS A 70 15.20 1.78 18.22
CA CYS A 70 14.97 2.48 16.96
C CYS A 70 13.89 1.74 16.17
N TRP A 71 12.81 2.44 15.84
CA TRP A 71 11.79 1.90 14.96
C TRP A 71 12.26 1.89 13.50
N LEU A 72 12.07 0.74 12.83
CA LEU A 72 12.55 0.53 11.45
C LEU A 72 11.55 1.03 10.39
N GLY A 73 10.41 1.58 10.81
CA GLY A 73 9.37 2.09 9.93
C GLY A 73 8.48 1.00 9.35
N PHE A 74 7.69 1.41 8.35
CA PHE A 74 6.82 0.52 7.59
C PHE A 74 7.50 0.02 6.30
N ASP A 75 7.04 -1.14 5.83
CA ASP A 75 7.25 -1.66 4.48
C ASP A 75 5.90 -1.81 3.78
N THR A 76 5.91 -1.78 2.46
CA THR A 76 4.75 -2.12 1.64
C THR A 76 5.08 -3.37 0.84
N SER A 77 4.30 -4.43 0.99
CA SER A 77 4.29 -5.46 -0.04
C SER A 77 3.59 -4.88 -1.27
N GLN A 78 4.21 -5.03 -2.45
CA GLN A 78 3.81 -4.44 -3.72
C GLN A 78 2.29 -4.37 -3.90
N SER A 79 1.81 -3.28 -4.49
CA SER A 79 0.43 -3.15 -4.96
C SER A 79 -0.02 -4.46 -5.60
N ILE A 80 -1.03 -5.10 -5.01
CA ILE A 80 -1.67 -6.31 -5.55
C ILE A 80 -2.10 -5.96 -6.98
N GLY A 81 -1.32 -6.40 -7.97
CA GLY A 81 -1.51 -6.01 -9.38
C GLY A 81 -0.23 -5.91 -10.22
N LYS A 82 0.97 -5.75 -9.63
CA LYS A 82 2.23 -5.83 -10.39
C LYS A 82 2.93 -7.16 -10.18
N PHE A 83 2.33 -8.24 -10.71
CA PHE A 83 3.06 -9.47 -10.95
C PHE A 83 4.06 -9.20 -12.09
N SER A 84 5.25 -8.69 -11.75
CA SER A 84 6.34 -8.68 -12.72
C SER A 84 6.71 -10.14 -12.94
N GLY A 85 6.35 -10.67 -14.11
CA GLY A 85 6.63 -12.04 -14.49
C GLY A 85 8.08 -12.39 -14.16
N ARG A 86 8.26 -13.34 -13.24
CA ARG A 86 9.50 -14.11 -13.20
C ARG A 86 9.47 -14.95 -14.47
N ASP A 87 10.16 -14.49 -15.51
CA ASP A 87 10.64 -15.36 -16.57
C ASP A 87 11.53 -16.42 -15.91
N GLY A 88 10.91 -17.55 -15.57
CA GLY A 88 11.60 -18.76 -15.20
C GLY A 88 12.29 -19.28 -16.44
N LYS A 89 13.58 -18.97 -16.61
CA LYS A 89 14.41 -19.80 -17.47
C LYS A 89 14.75 -21.09 -16.73
N LEU A 90 13.87 -22.06 -16.93
CA LEU A 90 14.15 -23.47 -16.73
C LEU A 90 15.14 -23.93 -17.81
N SER A 91 16.22 -24.57 -17.36
CA SER A 91 17.24 -25.33 -18.12
C SER A 91 18.24 -24.54 -18.97
#